data_AF-A0A2R5G047-F1
#
_entry.id   AF-A0A2R5G047-F1
#
_cell.length_a   1.000
_cell.length_b   1.000
_cell.length_c   1.000
_cell.angle_alpha   90.00
_cell.angle_beta   90.00
_cell.angle_gamma   90.00
#
_symmetry.space_group_name_H-M   'P 1'
#
loop_
_entity.id
_entity.type
_entity.pdbx_description
1 polymer ?
#
loop_
_entity_poly.entity_id
_entity_poly.type
_entity_poly.pdbx_seq_one_letter_code
_entity_poly.pdbx_strand_id
1 'polypeptide(L)'
;MKKNLVRLAERPAPIRLGAFILTLLLLWLPLAAPIYLLVHDSNLESILTLVLLYAVFIFLLRLWGKYVYQQPQILRRYGLEFTRQNGVDLLRGLALGIINILILFGVESLLGWLVWQQPKVFLLKVVLEGLLVGLGVGFAEELLFRGWLLDELQRDYSLRVALWTDAIAFATLHFIKPLEAIIHTLPQFPALVLLGLTQVWGKRWRRGRLGLPIGLHGGLVWGYYIINVGKLVKYSGQVPDWVTGVNNNPLQGVMGVLLMSVLALWIRGRTVKN
;
A
#
# COMPACT_ATOMS: atom_id res chain seq x y z
N MET A 1 -4.59 33.34 13.54
CA MET A 1 -4.28 32.04 12.90
C MET A 1 -4.88 30.82 13.62
N LYS A 2 -4.62 30.55 14.92
CA LYS A 2 -5.10 29.32 15.60
C LYS A 2 -6.62 29.08 15.52
N LYS A 3 -7.46 30.11 15.64
CA LYS A 3 -8.94 29.99 15.54
C LYS A 3 -9.41 29.53 14.15
N ASN A 4 -8.69 29.87 13.07
CA ASN A 4 -9.09 29.50 11.70
C ASN A 4 -8.75 28.04 11.37
N LEU A 5 -7.67 27.50 11.94
CA LEU A 5 -7.29 26.09 11.73
C LEU A 5 -8.25 25.13 12.43
N VAL A 6 -8.77 25.50 13.59
CA VAL A 6 -9.80 24.70 14.29
C VAL A 6 -11.10 24.67 13.48
N ARG A 7 -11.51 25.80 12.89
CA ARG A 7 -12.68 25.85 11.99
C ARG A 7 -12.52 24.97 10.75
N LEU A 8 -11.29 24.64 10.34
CA LEU A 8 -11.07 23.72 9.22
C LEU A 8 -11.50 22.30 9.57
N ALA A 9 -11.41 21.88 10.83
CA ALA A 9 -11.86 20.56 11.28
C ALA A 9 -13.37 20.34 11.09
N GLU A 10 -14.16 21.42 11.09
CA GLU A 10 -15.61 21.40 10.91
C GLU A 10 -16.04 21.44 9.43
N ARG A 11 -15.10 21.62 8.50
CA ARG A 11 -15.40 21.61 7.06
C ARG A 11 -15.57 20.19 6.54
N PRO A 12 -16.38 19.93 5.50
CA PRO A 12 -16.53 18.60 4.91
C PRO A 12 -15.20 17.98 4.45
N ALA A 13 -15.10 16.64 4.49
CA ALA A 13 -13.92 15.86 4.12
C ALA A 13 -13.25 16.30 2.80
N PRO A 14 -13.96 16.54 1.69
CA PRO A 14 -13.32 17.00 0.45
C PRO A 14 -12.52 18.30 0.62
N ILE A 15 -13.02 19.24 1.42
CA ILE A 15 -12.33 20.51 1.70
C ILE A 15 -11.10 20.27 2.56
N ARG A 16 -11.21 19.43 3.60
CA ARG A 16 -10.08 19.10 4.49
C ARG A 16 -8.98 18.34 3.73
N LEU A 17 -9.36 17.38 2.89
CA LEU A 17 -8.45 16.64 2.01
C LEU A 17 -7.75 17.58 1.02
N GLY A 18 -8.50 18.43 0.32
CA GLY A 18 -7.93 19.40 -0.61
C GLY A 18 -6.95 20.35 0.07
N ALA A 19 -7.32 20.90 1.23
CA ALA A 19 -6.44 21.78 2.00
C ALA A 19 -5.17 21.07 2.48
N PHE A 20 -5.27 19.81 2.92
CA PHE A 20 -4.12 19.02 3.33
C PHE A 20 -3.17 18.76 2.14
N ILE A 21 -3.71 18.31 1.01
CA ILE A 21 -2.93 18.01 -0.21
C ILE A 21 -2.26 19.27 -0.75
N LEU A 22 -2.98 20.40 -0.81
CA LEU A 22 -2.41 21.67 -1.25
C LEU A 22 -1.28 22.11 -0.30
N THR A 23 -1.46 21.99 1.00
CA THR A 23 -0.41 22.31 1.97
C THR A 23 0.80 21.38 1.81
N LEU A 24 0.58 20.08 1.58
CA LEU A 24 1.65 19.12 1.32
C LEU A 24 2.45 19.51 0.08
N LEU A 25 1.79 19.83 -1.03
CA LEU A 25 2.44 20.25 -2.27
C LEU A 25 3.21 21.56 -2.09
N LEU A 26 2.64 22.54 -1.40
CA LEU A 26 3.31 23.82 -1.12
C LEU A 26 4.58 23.66 -0.26
N LEU A 27 4.59 22.70 0.66
CA LEU A 27 5.77 22.40 1.48
C LEU A 27 6.81 21.53 0.74
N TRP A 28 6.34 20.59 -0.09
CA TRP A 28 7.19 19.62 -0.77
C TRP A 28 7.85 20.18 -2.03
N LEU A 29 7.10 20.88 -2.90
CA LEU A 29 7.60 21.33 -4.21
C LEU A 29 8.88 22.20 -4.13
N PRO A 30 9.00 23.18 -3.21
CA PRO A 30 10.22 23.98 -3.12
C PRO A 30 11.46 23.16 -2.74
N LEU A 31 11.27 22.05 -2.03
CA LEU A 31 12.36 21.15 -1.62
C LEU A 31 12.65 20.10 -2.69
N ALA A 32 11.63 19.66 -3.43
CA ALA A 32 11.76 18.68 -4.51
C ALA A 32 12.33 19.29 -5.80
N ALA A 33 12.01 20.55 -6.11
CA ALA A 33 12.44 21.20 -7.35
C ALA A 33 13.97 21.21 -7.53
N PRO A 34 14.80 21.54 -6.51
CA PRO A 34 16.25 21.42 -6.64
C PRO A 34 16.73 19.99 -6.92
N ILE A 35 16.04 18.97 -6.40
CA ILE A 35 16.40 17.57 -6.64
C ILE A 35 16.18 17.24 -8.12
N TYR A 36 15.02 17.59 -8.67
CA TYR A 36 14.72 17.40 -10.10
C TYR A 36 15.65 18.18 -11.03
N LEU A 37 16.19 19.31 -10.60
CA LEU A 37 17.08 20.14 -11.41
C LEU A 37 18.56 19.73 -11.33
N LEU A 38 18.99 19.11 -10.22
CA LEU A 38 20.41 18.86 -9.93
C LEU A 38 20.79 17.37 -9.98
N VAL A 39 19.85 16.46 -9.70
CA VAL A 39 20.13 15.02 -9.67
C VAL A 39 19.84 14.42 -11.05
N HIS A 40 20.89 13.95 -11.72
CA HIS A 40 20.78 13.42 -13.08
C HIS A 40 20.48 11.91 -13.12
N ASP A 41 20.78 11.18 -12.04
CA ASP A 41 20.44 9.77 -11.92
C ASP A 41 18.95 9.63 -11.55
N SER A 42 18.16 9.09 -12.48
CA SER A 42 16.71 9.00 -12.34
C SER A 42 16.25 8.14 -11.17
N ASN A 43 17.02 7.11 -10.80
CA ASN A 43 16.71 6.25 -9.66
C ASN A 43 16.92 7.00 -8.34
N LEU A 44 18.06 7.67 -8.20
CA LEU A 44 18.39 8.47 -7.04
C LEU A 44 17.41 9.64 -6.88
N GLU A 45 17.10 10.34 -7.96
CA GLU A 45 16.08 11.40 -7.99
C GLU A 45 14.73 10.88 -7.47
N SER A 46 14.25 9.75 -8.01
CA SER A 46 12.98 9.13 -7.60
C SER A 46 12.98 8.73 -6.12
N ILE A 47 14.08 8.15 -5.63
CA ILE A 47 14.20 7.75 -4.23
C ILE A 47 14.19 8.98 -3.31
N LEU A 48 15.00 10.00 -3.62
CA LEU A 48 15.14 11.20 -2.80
C LEU A 48 13.82 11.98 -2.74
N THR A 49 13.17 12.20 -3.89
CA THR A 49 11.90 12.93 -3.98
C THR A 49 10.76 12.21 -3.25
N LEU A 50 10.70 10.87 -3.33
CA LEU A 50 9.71 10.04 -2.64
C LEU A 50 9.93 10.02 -1.12
N VAL A 51 11.17 9.81 -0.66
CA VAL A 51 11.51 9.84 0.77
C VAL A 51 11.20 11.21 1.36
N LEU A 52 11.56 12.28 0.65
CA LEU A 52 11.24 13.65 1.03
C LEU A 52 9.73 13.88 1.11
N LEU A 53 8.95 13.42 0.12
CA LEU A 53 7.49 13.53 0.12
C LEU A 53 6.90 12.89 1.38
N TYR A 54 7.31 11.65 1.70
CA TYR A 54 6.79 10.95 2.87
C TYR A 54 7.27 11.56 4.19
N ALA A 55 8.49 12.10 4.25
CA ALA A 55 8.96 12.82 5.43
C ALA A 55 8.12 14.08 5.69
N VAL A 56 7.88 14.90 4.66
CA VAL A 56 7.02 16.09 4.73
C VAL A 56 5.58 15.69 5.06
N PHE A 57 5.06 14.62 4.45
CA PHE A 57 3.73 14.08 4.74
C PHE A 57 3.57 13.72 6.22
N ILE A 58 4.47 12.91 6.78
CA ILE A 58 4.41 12.49 8.19
C ILE A 58 4.55 13.69 9.13
N PHE A 59 5.43 14.63 8.81
CA PHE A 59 5.57 15.87 9.56
C PHE A 59 4.27 16.69 9.54
N LEU A 60 3.68 16.87 8.35
CA LEU A 60 2.43 17.58 8.17
C LEU A 60 1.28 16.89 8.90
N LEU A 61 1.18 15.56 8.90
CA LEU A 61 0.18 14.83 9.69
C LEU A 61 0.27 15.21 11.18
N ARG A 62 1.49 15.28 11.76
CA ARG A 62 1.67 15.67 13.17
C ARG A 62 1.19 17.10 13.42
N LEU A 63 1.53 18.04 12.54
CA LEU A 63 1.09 19.42 12.65
C LEU A 63 -0.43 19.55 12.47
N TRP A 64 -1.00 18.83 11.50
CA TRP A 64 -2.43 18.81 11.24
C TRP A 64 -3.21 18.25 12.42
N GLY A 65 -2.78 17.12 12.97
CA GLY A 65 -3.32 16.55 14.20
C GLY A 65 -3.30 17.56 15.35
N LYS A 66 -2.15 18.20 15.58
CA LYS A 66 -1.98 19.18 16.67
C LYS A 66 -2.84 20.43 16.50
N TYR A 67 -2.89 21.03 15.31
CA TYR A 67 -3.46 22.37 15.13
C TYR A 67 -4.87 22.39 14.54
N VAL A 68 -5.24 21.39 13.72
CA VAL A 68 -6.58 21.27 13.14
C VAL A 68 -7.46 20.44 14.06
N TYR A 69 -6.99 19.24 14.44
CA TYR A 69 -7.80 18.31 15.25
C TYR A 69 -7.58 18.39 16.76
N GLN A 70 -6.65 19.22 17.24
CA GLN A 70 -6.27 19.30 18.65
C GLN A 70 -5.90 17.94 19.27
N GLN A 71 -5.32 17.06 18.45
CA GLN A 71 -4.90 15.71 18.78
C GLN A 71 -3.38 15.58 18.53
N PRO A 72 -2.53 15.96 19.49
CA PRO A 72 -1.08 15.98 19.30
C PRO A 72 -0.48 14.59 19.05
N GLN A 73 -1.19 13.51 19.40
CA GLN A 73 -0.78 12.12 19.17
C GLN A 73 -1.54 11.45 18.00
N ILE A 74 -1.88 12.22 16.96
CA ILE A 74 -2.73 11.75 15.84
C ILE A 74 -2.22 10.46 15.17
N LEU A 75 -0.90 10.24 15.07
CA LEU A 75 -0.34 9.03 14.47
C LEU A 75 -0.74 7.76 15.24
N ARG A 76 -0.88 7.85 16.57
CA ARG A 76 -1.39 6.73 17.38
C ARG A 76 -2.86 6.46 17.06
N ARG A 77 -3.69 7.50 16.90
CA ARG A 77 -5.08 7.38 16.45
C ARG A 77 -5.18 6.73 15.07
N TYR A 78 -4.25 7.04 14.17
CA TYR A 78 -4.16 6.38 12.86
C TYR A 78 -3.77 4.90 12.96
N GLY A 79 -3.36 4.41 14.14
CA GLY A 79 -2.98 3.02 14.39
C GLY A 79 -1.47 2.78 14.33
N LEU A 80 -0.66 3.82 14.17
CA LEU A 80 0.80 3.75 14.24
C LEU A 80 1.25 3.81 15.70
N GLU A 81 1.13 2.67 16.39
CA GLU A 81 1.50 2.50 17.78
C GLU A 81 2.86 1.80 17.91
N PHE A 82 3.75 2.33 18.74
CA PHE A 82 5.03 1.67 19.07
C PHE A 82 4.83 0.72 20.25
N THR A 83 4.08 -0.35 20.03
CA THR A 83 3.78 -1.38 21.03
C THR A 83 4.21 -2.76 20.55
N ARG A 84 4.55 -3.67 21.48
CA ARG A 84 4.88 -5.06 21.15
C ARG A 84 3.77 -5.73 20.32
N GLN A 85 2.51 -5.47 20.66
CA GLN A 85 1.37 -6.02 19.94
C GLN A 85 1.35 -5.56 18.48
N ASN A 86 1.59 -4.27 18.21
CA ASN A 86 1.63 -3.76 16.84
C ASN A 86 2.81 -4.36 16.04
N GLY A 87 3.96 -4.58 16.69
CA GLY A 87 5.10 -5.28 16.07
C GLY A 87 4.78 -6.75 15.73
N VAL A 88 4.09 -7.47 16.63
CA VAL A 88 3.62 -8.84 16.34
C VAL A 88 2.59 -8.84 15.22
N ASP A 89 1.70 -7.84 15.17
CA ASP A 89 0.71 -7.67 14.10
C ASP A 89 1.42 -7.49 12.75
N LEU A 90 2.50 -6.69 12.71
CA LEU A 90 3.34 -6.50 11.54
C LEU A 90 4.00 -7.79 11.08
N LEU A 91 4.66 -8.54 11.97
CA LEU A 91 5.31 -9.80 11.59
C LEU A 91 4.29 -10.84 11.09
N ARG A 92 3.09 -10.89 11.68
CA ARG A 92 2.00 -11.75 11.21
C ARG A 92 1.50 -11.33 9.83
N GLY A 93 1.35 -10.02 9.60
CA GLY A 93 1.00 -9.48 8.29
C GLY A 93 2.03 -9.87 7.25
N LEU A 94 3.32 -9.65 7.56
CA LEU A 94 4.44 -9.97 6.68
C LEU A 94 4.44 -11.44 6.29
N ALA A 95 4.28 -12.33 7.27
CA ALA A 95 4.16 -13.76 7.02
C ALA A 95 2.94 -14.11 6.15
N LEU A 96 1.76 -13.54 6.42
CA LEU A 96 0.57 -13.77 5.61
C LEU A 96 0.76 -13.32 4.16
N GLY A 97 1.39 -12.17 3.93
CA GLY A 97 1.67 -11.66 2.58
C GLY A 97 2.60 -12.57 1.79
N ILE A 98 3.71 -13.01 2.40
CA ILE A 98 4.64 -13.95 1.74
C ILE A 98 3.98 -15.29 1.47
N ILE A 99 3.28 -15.85 2.47
CA ILE A 99 2.57 -17.13 2.31
C ILE A 99 1.57 -17.04 1.15
N ASN A 100 0.86 -15.91 1.01
CA ASN A 100 -0.04 -15.69 -0.11
C ASN A 100 0.70 -15.74 -1.45
N ILE A 101 1.84 -15.06 -1.59
CA ILE A 101 2.65 -15.13 -2.81
C ILE A 101 3.17 -16.56 -3.07
N LEU A 102 3.64 -17.26 -2.04
CA LEU A 102 4.13 -18.65 -2.18
C LEU A 102 3.02 -19.61 -2.61
N ILE A 103 1.80 -19.44 -2.09
CA ILE A 103 0.63 -20.23 -2.52
C ILE A 103 0.34 -19.97 -4.00
N LEU A 104 0.34 -18.71 -4.44
CA LEU A 104 0.09 -18.33 -5.83
C LEU A 104 1.06 -19.03 -6.78
N PHE A 105 2.36 -18.79 -6.61
CA PHE A 105 3.39 -19.37 -7.47
C PHE A 105 3.51 -20.89 -7.29
N GLY A 106 3.20 -21.42 -6.10
CA GLY A 106 3.13 -22.85 -5.84
C GLY A 106 2.02 -23.53 -6.64
N VAL A 107 0.81 -22.98 -6.65
CA VAL A 107 -0.31 -23.50 -7.45
C VAL A 107 -0.01 -23.40 -8.94
N GLU A 108 0.48 -22.27 -9.42
CA GLU A 108 0.87 -22.11 -10.84
C GLU A 108 1.98 -23.10 -11.24
N SER A 109 2.93 -23.36 -10.35
CA SER A 109 3.98 -24.37 -10.56
C SER A 109 3.41 -25.79 -10.61
N LEU A 110 2.48 -26.15 -9.71
CA LEU A 110 1.86 -27.48 -9.67
C LEU A 110 1.02 -27.76 -10.92
N LEU A 111 0.43 -26.72 -11.50
CA LEU A 111 -0.35 -26.81 -12.74
C LEU A 111 0.53 -26.77 -14.01
N GLY A 112 1.85 -26.66 -13.88
CA GLY A 112 2.78 -26.61 -15.01
C GLY A 112 2.79 -25.26 -15.77
N TRP A 113 2.18 -24.22 -15.21
CA TRP A 113 2.04 -22.91 -15.87
C TRP A 113 3.30 -22.07 -15.79
N LEU A 114 4.24 -22.44 -14.93
CA LEU A 114 5.56 -21.82 -14.83
C LEU A 114 6.64 -22.83 -14.51
N VAL A 115 7.88 -22.45 -14.79
CA VAL A 115 9.09 -23.22 -14.49
C VAL A 115 10.04 -22.36 -13.66
N TRP A 116 10.52 -22.92 -12.55
CA TRP A 116 11.51 -22.29 -11.69
C TRP A 116 12.86 -22.18 -12.38
N GLN A 117 13.49 -21.02 -12.24
CA GLN A 117 14.78 -20.68 -12.82
C GLN A 117 15.83 -20.55 -11.72
N GLN A 118 17.08 -20.84 -12.05
CA GLN A 118 18.20 -20.53 -11.17
C GLN A 118 18.42 -19.01 -11.15
N PRO A 119 18.55 -18.38 -9.96
CA PRO A 119 18.80 -16.96 -9.87
C PRO A 119 20.15 -16.62 -10.51
N LYS A 120 20.15 -15.63 -11.41
CA LYS A 120 21.38 -15.10 -12.02
C LYS A 120 22.03 -13.99 -11.19
N VAL A 121 21.45 -13.69 -10.04
CA VAL A 121 21.84 -12.60 -9.13
C VAL A 121 22.07 -13.16 -7.74
N PHE A 122 22.78 -12.41 -6.89
CA PHE A 122 22.98 -12.79 -5.50
C PHE A 122 21.64 -12.73 -4.74
N LEU A 123 21.00 -13.89 -4.55
CA LEU A 123 19.63 -13.98 -4.06
C LEU A 123 19.45 -13.34 -2.68
N LEU A 124 20.44 -13.48 -1.78
CA LEU A 124 20.36 -12.86 -0.45
C LEU A 124 20.24 -11.34 -0.53
N LYS A 125 20.95 -10.69 -1.46
CA LYS A 125 20.81 -9.25 -1.70
C LYS A 125 19.40 -8.90 -2.13
N VAL A 126 18.82 -9.63 -3.09
CA VAL A 126 17.44 -9.41 -3.55
C VAL A 126 16.42 -9.60 -2.42
N VAL A 127 16.62 -10.60 -1.56
CA VAL A 127 15.76 -10.86 -0.41
C VAL A 127 15.81 -9.69 0.58
N LEU A 128 17.00 -9.19 0.92
CA LEU A 128 17.16 -8.08 1.86
C LEU A 128 16.66 -6.76 1.28
N GLU A 129 16.96 -6.48 0.01
CA GLU A 129 16.43 -5.30 -0.71
C GLU A 129 14.91 -5.34 -0.78
N GLY A 130 14.34 -6.47 -1.19
CA GLY A 130 12.89 -6.65 -1.27
C GLY A 130 12.20 -6.49 0.08
N LEU A 131 12.84 -6.88 1.18
CA LEU A 131 12.29 -6.69 2.52
C LEU A 131 12.23 -5.20 2.87
N LEU A 132 13.31 -4.45 2.61
CA LEU A 132 13.36 -3.01 2.84
C LEU A 132 12.35 -2.26 1.97
N VAL A 133 12.28 -2.59 0.68
CA VAL A 133 11.30 -2.03 -0.26
C VAL A 133 9.88 -2.36 0.18
N GLY A 134 9.59 -3.63 0.46
CA GLY A 134 8.26 -4.08 0.88
C GLY A 134 7.79 -3.40 2.15
N LEU A 135 8.63 -3.36 3.20
CA LEU A 135 8.29 -2.66 4.44
C LEU A 135 8.14 -1.15 4.22
N GLY A 136 8.99 -0.54 3.38
CA GLY A 136 8.91 0.89 3.04
C GLY A 136 7.58 1.23 2.36
N VAL A 137 7.23 0.51 1.29
CA VAL A 137 5.96 0.68 0.56
C VAL A 137 4.77 0.41 1.47
N GLY A 138 4.77 -0.73 2.17
CA GLY A 138 3.68 -1.09 3.08
C GLY A 138 3.50 -0.08 4.21
N PHE A 139 4.58 0.46 4.78
CA PHE A 139 4.48 1.52 5.79
C PHE A 139 3.89 2.80 5.21
N ALA A 140 4.43 3.26 4.09
CA ALA A 140 4.11 4.54 3.50
C ALA A 140 2.66 4.58 3.00
N GLU A 141 2.25 3.57 2.24
CA GLU A 141 0.90 3.47 1.68
C GLU A 141 -0.14 3.19 2.77
N GLU A 142 0.10 2.26 3.70
CA GLU A 142 -0.90 1.97 4.72
C GLU A 142 -1.07 3.11 5.73
N LEU A 143 -0.03 3.91 5.99
CA LEU A 143 -0.17 5.13 6.76
C LEU A 143 -0.98 6.20 6.00
N LEU A 144 -0.79 6.34 4.69
CA LEU A 144 -1.52 7.28 3.86
C LEU A 144 -3.00 6.91 3.72
N PHE A 145 -3.28 5.67 3.32
CA PHE A 145 -4.64 5.20 3.06
C PHE A 145 -5.36 4.81 4.35
N ARG A 146 -4.85 3.79 5.05
CA ARG A 146 -5.57 3.20 6.20
C ARG A 146 -5.38 4.02 7.47
N GLY A 147 -4.30 4.79 7.55
CA GLY A 147 -4.05 5.76 8.61
C GLY A 147 -4.84 7.04 8.39
N TRP A 148 -4.37 7.89 7.48
CA TRP A 148 -4.87 9.25 7.28
C TRP A 148 -6.18 9.32 6.50
N LEU A 149 -6.22 8.86 5.24
CA LEU A 149 -7.39 9.02 4.35
C LEU A 149 -8.64 8.36 4.94
N LEU A 150 -8.51 7.14 5.46
CA LEU A 150 -9.60 6.42 6.09
C LEU A 150 -10.13 7.15 7.34
N ASP A 151 -9.27 7.67 8.22
CA ASP A 151 -9.71 8.45 9.40
C ASP A 151 -10.39 9.75 8.96
N GLU A 152 -9.88 10.38 7.90
CA GLU A 152 -10.43 11.60 7.32
C GLU A 152 -11.86 11.39 6.79
N LEU A 153 -12.07 10.30 6.05
CA LEU A 153 -13.39 9.91 5.53
C LEU A 153 -14.36 9.51 6.65
N GLN A 154 -13.88 8.80 7.68
CA GLN A 154 -14.70 8.33 8.79
C GLN A 154 -15.22 9.44 9.71
N ARG A 155 -14.69 10.66 9.60
CA ARG A 155 -15.19 11.82 10.34
C ARG A 155 -16.55 12.30 9.83
N ASP A 156 -16.83 12.14 8.53
CA ASP A 156 -18.06 12.66 7.90
C ASP A 156 -18.93 11.57 7.25
N TYR A 157 -18.36 10.40 6.96
CA TYR A 157 -19.05 9.32 6.25
C TYR A 157 -19.20 8.07 7.10
N SER A 158 -20.22 7.26 6.79
CA SER A 158 -20.40 5.95 7.43
C SER A 158 -19.19 5.03 7.21
N LEU A 159 -18.97 4.08 8.13
CA LEU A 159 -17.88 3.12 8.04
C LEU A 159 -17.87 2.30 6.74
N ARG A 160 -19.02 2.11 6.10
CA ARG A 160 -19.15 1.42 4.81
C ARG A 160 -18.71 2.31 3.66
N VAL A 161 -19.16 3.57 3.62
CA VAL A 161 -18.79 4.54 2.59
C VAL A 161 -17.29 4.83 2.64
N ALA A 162 -16.76 5.09 3.85
CA ALA A 162 -15.33 5.34 4.03
C ALA A 162 -14.46 4.15 3.58
N LEU A 163 -14.88 2.91 3.88
CA LEU A 163 -14.16 1.69 3.48
C LEU A 163 -14.09 1.52 1.96
N TRP A 164 -15.21 1.69 1.25
CA TRP A 164 -15.23 1.54 -0.20
C TRP A 164 -14.50 2.69 -0.89
N THR A 165 -14.67 3.92 -0.39
CA THR A 165 -13.99 5.10 -0.93
C THR A 165 -12.48 4.98 -0.77
N ASP A 166 -11.99 4.56 0.40
CA ASP A 166 -10.56 4.32 0.65
C ASP A 166 -10.00 3.23 -0.28
N ALA A 167 -10.68 2.08 -0.40
CA ALA A 167 -10.25 0.98 -1.25
C ALA A 167 -10.22 1.34 -2.76
N ILE A 168 -11.23 2.08 -3.24
CA ILE A 168 -11.31 2.53 -4.63
C ILE A 168 -10.29 3.63 -4.89
N ALA A 169 -10.10 4.58 -3.97
CA ALA A 169 -9.06 5.61 -4.09
C ALA A 169 -7.67 4.97 -4.14
N PHE A 170 -7.39 4.00 -3.27
CA PHE A 170 -6.16 3.19 -3.31
C PHE A 170 -5.92 2.57 -4.68
N ALA A 171 -6.92 1.85 -5.21
CA ALA A 171 -6.80 1.22 -6.52
C ALA A 171 -6.64 2.24 -7.65
N THR A 172 -7.38 3.35 -7.61
CA THR A 172 -7.37 4.38 -8.67
C THR A 172 -6.03 5.12 -8.72
N LEU A 173 -5.44 5.45 -7.57
CA LEU A 173 -4.18 6.20 -7.52
C LEU A 173 -2.99 5.39 -8.09
N HIS A 174 -3.09 4.06 -8.18
CA HIS A 174 -2.11 3.22 -8.88
C HIS A 174 -2.09 3.44 -10.41
N PHE A 175 -3.07 4.17 -10.94
CA PHE A 175 -3.20 4.51 -12.36
C PHE A 175 -2.87 5.98 -12.65
N ILE A 176 -2.23 6.71 -11.73
CA ILE A 176 -1.60 8.01 -12.05
C ILE A 176 -0.33 7.73 -12.87
N LYS A 177 -0.52 7.46 -14.17
CA LYS A 177 0.50 7.01 -15.13
C LYS A 177 0.10 7.48 -16.55
N PRO A 178 1.01 7.44 -17.53
CA PRO A 178 0.64 7.65 -18.94
C PRO A 178 -0.45 6.67 -19.40
N LEU A 179 -1.30 7.08 -20.35
CA LEU A 179 -2.49 6.33 -20.80
C LEU A 179 -2.16 4.90 -21.25
N GLU A 180 -1.06 4.71 -21.98
CA GLU A 180 -0.59 3.40 -22.41
C GLU A 180 -0.34 2.46 -21.21
N ALA A 181 0.39 2.94 -20.20
CA ALA A 181 0.63 2.18 -18.97
C ALA A 181 -0.66 1.90 -18.18
N ILE A 182 -1.63 2.82 -18.20
CA ILE A 182 -2.96 2.57 -17.62
C ILE A 182 -3.62 1.39 -18.31
N ILE A 183 -3.71 1.39 -19.65
CA ILE A 183 -4.33 0.33 -20.43
C ILE A 183 -3.66 -1.03 -20.12
N HIS A 184 -2.33 -1.08 -20.12
CA HIS A 184 -1.58 -2.32 -19.87
C HIS A 184 -1.75 -2.88 -18.46
N THR A 185 -1.95 -2.02 -17.46
CA THR A 185 -2.07 -2.44 -16.05
C THR A 185 -3.52 -2.50 -15.56
N LEU A 186 -4.50 -2.10 -16.38
CA LEU A 186 -5.92 -2.05 -16.01
C LEU A 186 -6.46 -3.36 -15.43
N PRO A 187 -6.06 -4.56 -15.91
CA PRO A 187 -6.49 -5.83 -15.31
C PRO A 187 -6.15 -5.98 -13.82
N GLN A 188 -5.19 -5.19 -13.30
CA GLN A 188 -4.82 -5.20 -11.88
C GLN A 188 -5.88 -4.56 -10.97
N PHE A 189 -6.77 -3.72 -11.51
CA PHE A 189 -7.69 -2.89 -10.72
C PHE A 189 -8.55 -3.71 -9.73
N PRO A 190 -9.18 -4.84 -10.11
CA PRO A 190 -9.97 -5.64 -9.17
C PRO A 190 -9.14 -6.19 -8.01
N ALA A 191 -7.92 -6.67 -8.26
CA ALA A 191 -7.02 -7.15 -7.22
C ALA A 191 -6.59 -6.03 -6.26
N LEU A 192 -6.37 -4.82 -6.78
CA LEU A 192 -6.06 -3.64 -5.96
C LEU A 192 -7.24 -3.19 -5.11
N VAL A 193 -8.48 -3.24 -5.61
CA VAL A 193 -9.68 -2.98 -4.81
C VAL A 193 -9.81 -4.02 -3.71
N LEU A 194 -9.60 -5.31 -4.02
CA LEU A 194 -9.63 -6.39 -3.02
C LEU A 194 -8.56 -6.19 -1.95
N LEU A 195 -7.33 -5.82 -2.32
CA LEU A 195 -6.28 -5.45 -1.37
C LEU A 195 -6.73 -4.24 -0.53
N GLY A 196 -7.24 -3.20 -1.19
CA GLY A 196 -8.08 -2.12 -0.67
C GLY A 196 -8.88 -2.49 0.58
N LEU A 197 -9.90 -3.30 0.34
CA LEU A 197 -10.86 -3.79 1.33
C LEU A 197 -10.19 -4.64 2.42
N THR A 198 -9.28 -5.53 2.01
CA THR A 198 -8.58 -6.47 2.89
C THR A 198 -7.81 -5.73 3.98
N GLN A 199 -7.11 -4.65 3.62
CA GLN A 199 -6.34 -3.88 4.61
C GLN A 199 -7.23 -3.12 5.59
N VAL A 200 -8.37 -2.58 5.15
CA VAL A 200 -9.34 -1.93 6.06
C VAL A 200 -9.92 -2.96 7.04
N TRP A 201 -10.27 -4.16 6.56
CA TRP A 201 -10.73 -5.25 7.42
C TRP A 201 -9.63 -5.75 8.36
N GLY A 202 -8.39 -5.84 7.88
CA GLY A 202 -7.22 -6.19 8.68
C GLY A 202 -6.98 -5.20 9.82
N LYS A 203 -7.03 -3.90 9.53
CA LYS A 203 -6.95 -2.84 10.54
C LYS A 203 -8.05 -2.99 11.59
N ARG A 204 -9.30 -3.21 11.18
CA ARG A 204 -10.43 -3.43 12.11
C ARG A 204 -10.25 -4.70 12.95
N TRP A 205 -9.79 -5.79 12.35
CA TRP A 205 -9.50 -7.04 13.04
C TRP A 205 -8.45 -6.84 14.15
N ARG A 206 -7.47 -5.95 13.93
CA ARG A 206 -6.47 -5.56 14.95
C ARG A 206 -6.85 -4.32 15.75
N ARG A 207 -8.14 -4.05 15.94
CA ARG A 207 -8.65 -2.95 16.79
C ARG A 207 -8.08 -1.57 16.41
N GLY A 208 -7.89 -1.33 15.12
CA GLY A 208 -7.42 -0.04 14.59
C GLY A 208 -5.91 0.06 14.36
N ARG A 209 -5.11 -0.94 14.77
CA ARG A 209 -3.65 -0.93 14.59
C ARG A 209 -3.23 -1.15 13.13
N LEU A 210 -2.17 -0.48 12.71
CA LEU A 210 -1.62 -0.55 11.34
C LEU A 210 -0.60 -1.66 11.12
N GLY A 211 -0.10 -2.31 12.16
CA GLY A 211 0.95 -3.33 12.03
C GLY A 211 0.57 -4.42 11.04
N LEU A 212 -0.60 -5.06 11.21
CA LEU A 212 -1.05 -6.10 10.28
C LEU A 212 -1.20 -5.57 8.85
N PRO A 213 -1.86 -4.43 8.58
CA PRO A 213 -1.88 -3.86 7.23
C PRO A 213 -0.51 -3.63 6.60
N ILE A 214 0.39 -2.96 7.34
CA ILE A 214 1.77 -2.66 6.90
C ILE A 214 2.50 -3.95 6.56
N GLY A 215 2.44 -4.93 7.46
CA GLY A 215 3.05 -6.23 7.26
C GLY A 215 2.46 -6.95 6.06
N LEU A 216 1.13 -7.02 5.94
CA LEU A 216 0.46 -7.75 4.86
C LEU A 216 0.80 -7.16 3.50
N HIS A 217 0.73 -5.84 3.38
CA HIS A 217 1.13 -5.15 2.16
C HIS A 217 2.61 -5.41 1.86
N GLY A 218 3.48 -5.16 2.84
CA GLY A 218 4.91 -5.34 2.66
C GLY A 218 5.31 -6.78 2.34
N GLY A 219 4.59 -7.78 2.85
CA GLY A 219 4.83 -9.20 2.57
C GLY A 219 4.44 -9.59 1.15
N LEU A 220 3.34 -9.04 0.63
CA LEU A 220 2.93 -9.23 -0.77
C LEU A 220 3.97 -8.61 -1.72
N VAL A 221 4.38 -7.36 -1.45
CA VAL A 221 5.39 -6.67 -2.26
C VAL A 221 6.74 -7.37 -2.16
N TRP A 222 7.17 -7.78 -0.96
CA TRP A 222 8.43 -8.46 -0.74
C TRP A 222 8.49 -9.81 -1.45
N GLY A 223 7.46 -10.65 -1.29
CA GLY A 223 7.39 -11.94 -1.96
C GLY A 223 7.44 -11.79 -3.48
N TYR A 224 6.65 -10.86 -4.03
CA TYR A 224 6.66 -10.59 -5.46
C TYR A 224 8.01 -10.03 -5.94
N TYR A 225 8.63 -9.14 -5.17
CA TYR A 225 9.95 -8.58 -5.48
C TYR A 225 11.01 -9.69 -5.61
N ILE A 226 11.05 -10.64 -4.67
CA ILE A 226 11.99 -11.78 -4.71
C ILE A 226 11.83 -12.55 -6.03
N ILE A 227 10.59 -12.87 -6.40
CA ILE A 227 10.30 -13.67 -7.59
C ILE A 227 10.65 -12.89 -8.87
N ASN A 228 10.20 -11.64 -8.97
CA ASN A 228 10.32 -10.83 -10.18
C ASN A 228 11.74 -10.30 -10.39
N VAL A 229 12.35 -9.68 -9.38
CA VAL A 229 13.72 -9.13 -9.46
C VAL A 229 14.76 -10.25 -9.46
N GLY A 230 14.51 -11.33 -8.70
CA GLY A 230 15.34 -12.53 -8.75
C GLY A 230 15.22 -13.30 -10.07
N LYS A 231 14.22 -12.97 -10.91
CA LYS A 231 13.89 -13.67 -12.16
C LYS A 231 13.74 -15.18 -11.94
N LEU A 232 13.07 -15.56 -10.86
CA LEU A 232 13.00 -16.94 -10.38
C LEU A 232 12.01 -17.81 -11.13
N VAL A 233 11.15 -17.22 -11.97
CA VAL A 233 10.11 -17.94 -12.71
C VAL A 233 10.11 -17.52 -14.17
N LYS A 234 9.77 -18.49 -15.03
CA LYS A 234 9.42 -18.25 -16.43
C LYS A 234 8.08 -18.94 -16.71
N TYR A 235 7.10 -18.19 -17.17
CA TYR A 235 5.80 -18.75 -17.56
C TYR A 235 5.95 -19.66 -18.79
N SER A 236 5.23 -20.79 -18.78
CA SER A 236 5.33 -21.83 -19.82
C SER A 236 4.52 -21.52 -21.07
N GLY A 237 3.53 -20.62 -20.97
CA GLY A 237 2.61 -20.30 -22.07
C GLY A 237 1.54 -21.37 -22.31
N GLN A 238 1.39 -22.35 -21.41
CA GLN A 238 0.36 -23.40 -21.51
C GLN A 238 -1.07 -22.88 -21.39
N VAL A 239 -1.24 -21.79 -20.64
CA VAL A 239 -2.51 -21.06 -20.50
C VAL A 239 -2.31 -19.61 -20.92
N PRO A 240 -3.38 -18.90 -21.33
CA PRO A 240 -3.30 -17.48 -21.64
C PRO A 240 -2.76 -16.67 -20.46
N ASP A 241 -2.04 -15.60 -20.75
CA ASP A 241 -1.43 -14.72 -19.76
C ASP A 241 -2.44 -14.03 -18.83
N TRP A 242 -3.68 -13.78 -19.28
CA TRP A 242 -4.74 -13.27 -18.40
C TRP A 242 -5.16 -14.24 -17.28
N VAL A 243 -4.81 -15.53 -17.38
CA VAL A 243 -5.04 -16.51 -16.31
C VAL A 243 -3.99 -16.34 -15.20
N THR A 244 -2.71 -16.37 -15.57
CA THR A 244 -1.57 -16.36 -14.63
C THR A 244 -1.11 -14.95 -14.22
N GLY A 245 -1.26 -13.97 -15.11
CA GLY A 245 -0.78 -12.61 -14.91
C GLY A 245 -0.22 -11.98 -16.18
N VAL A 246 -0.95 -11.00 -16.73
CA VAL A 246 -0.47 -10.19 -17.86
C VAL A 246 0.86 -9.50 -17.47
N ASN A 247 1.80 -9.38 -18.42
CA ASN A 247 3.12 -8.77 -18.22
C ASN A 247 3.98 -9.43 -17.12
N ASN A 248 3.76 -10.71 -16.79
CA ASN A 248 4.38 -11.40 -15.65
C ASN A 248 4.04 -10.77 -14.28
N ASN A 249 2.92 -10.05 -14.19
CA ASN A 249 2.38 -9.56 -12.94
C ASN A 249 1.15 -10.39 -12.54
N PRO A 250 1.25 -11.25 -11.51
CA PRO A 250 0.18 -12.15 -11.18
C PRO A 250 -1.07 -11.43 -10.65
N LEU A 251 -0.94 -10.19 -10.14
CA LEU A 251 -2.09 -9.37 -9.77
C LEU A 251 -2.91 -8.90 -10.99
N GLN A 252 -2.36 -8.99 -12.21
CA GLN A 252 -3.06 -8.70 -13.47
C GLN A 252 -3.76 -9.94 -14.04
N GLY A 253 -3.71 -11.08 -13.36
CA GLY A 253 -4.32 -12.34 -13.78
C GLY A 253 -5.48 -12.79 -12.90
N VAL A 254 -6.29 -13.72 -13.40
CA VAL A 254 -7.39 -14.34 -12.66
C VAL A 254 -6.90 -15.01 -11.37
N MET A 255 -5.74 -15.67 -11.41
CA MET A 255 -5.17 -16.32 -10.23
C MET A 255 -4.87 -15.33 -9.10
N GLY A 256 -4.32 -14.15 -9.43
CA GLY A 256 -4.11 -13.09 -8.45
C GLY A 256 -5.42 -12.57 -7.85
N VAL A 257 -6.43 -12.30 -8.69
CA VAL A 257 -7.76 -11.85 -8.23
C VAL A 257 -8.42 -12.90 -7.34
N LEU A 258 -8.36 -14.18 -7.74
CA LEU A 258 -8.92 -15.29 -6.98
C LEU A 258 -8.27 -15.41 -5.60
N LEU A 259 -6.94 -15.41 -5.56
CA LEU A 259 -6.22 -15.57 -4.29
C LEU A 259 -6.42 -14.36 -3.37
N MET A 260 -6.41 -13.15 -3.94
CA MET A 260 -6.76 -11.94 -3.20
C MET A 260 -8.21 -12.00 -2.68
N SER A 261 -9.15 -12.57 -3.44
CA SER A 261 -10.53 -12.74 -2.99
C SER A 261 -10.63 -13.70 -1.80
N VAL A 262 -9.92 -14.83 -1.85
CA VAL A 262 -9.87 -15.81 -0.74
C VAL A 262 -9.30 -15.16 0.52
N LEU A 263 -8.16 -14.46 0.39
CA LEU A 263 -7.55 -13.73 1.50
C LEU A 263 -8.49 -12.66 2.07
N ALA A 264 -9.14 -11.89 1.19
CA ALA A 264 -10.07 -10.83 1.56
C ALA A 264 -11.27 -11.38 2.36
N LEU A 265 -11.89 -12.47 1.89
CA LEU A 265 -13.00 -13.14 2.57
C LEU A 265 -12.57 -13.73 3.91
N TRP A 266 -11.38 -14.33 3.98
CA TRP A 266 -10.84 -14.87 5.23
C TRP A 266 -10.62 -13.77 6.27
N ILE A 267 -9.94 -12.66 5.91
CA ILE A 267 -9.72 -11.53 6.81
C ILE A 267 -11.05 -10.91 7.24
N ARG A 268 -11.99 -10.71 6.30
CA ARG A 268 -13.33 -10.20 6.62
C ARG A 268 -14.04 -11.08 7.66
N GLY A 269 -13.95 -12.40 7.52
CA GLY A 269 -14.51 -13.36 8.47
C GLY A 269 -13.88 -13.28 9.87
N ARG A 270 -12.59 -12.89 9.97
CA ARG A 270 -11.93 -12.62 11.26
C ARG A 270 -12.36 -11.29 11.87
N THR A 271 -12.66 -10.29 11.05
CA THR A 271 -13.15 -8.98 11.50
C THR A 271 -14.54 -9.06 12.10
N VAL A 272 -15.47 -9.82 11.50
CA VAL A 272 -16.87 -9.92 11.97
C VAL A 272 -17.01 -10.69 13.28
N LYS A 273 -16.04 -11.55 13.62
CA LYS A 273 -16.06 -12.36 14.85
C LYS A 273 -15.52 -11.63 16.09
N ASN A 274 -14.96 -10.44 15.92
CA ASN A 274 -14.39 -9.60 16.97
C ASN A 274 -15.31 -8.42 17.26
#